data_AF-A0A4R5Y445-F1
#
_entry.id   AF-A0A4R5Y445-F1
#
_cell.length_a   1.000
_cell.length_b   1.000
_cell.length_c   1.000
_cell.angle_alpha   90.00
_cell.angle_beta   90.00
_cell.angle_gamma   90.00
#
_symmetry.space_group_name_H-M   'P 1'
#
loop_
_entity.id
_entity.type
_entity.pdbx_description
1 polymer ?
#
loop_
_entity_poly.entity_id
_entity_poly.type
_entity_poly.pdbx_seq_one_letter_code
_entity_poly.pdbx_strand_id
1 'polypeptide(L)'
;MADGTLPGAEGQGAWRDSVPDSTATDLENLLGTGVSAAQEQLQRNGGFLPFALTVQNDGEVRLVAVSPADAADDPDADFDADAMISDLHTLLRQNRDDFRAAAIVCDILLVEEDSDAIHVAAEHRDGSVFAAVLPYAANTATRTWEFGELGADTNEPAIWVD
;
A
#
# COMPACT_ATOMS: atom_id res chain seq x y z
N MET A 1 -21.82 -30.47 -20.28
CA MET A 1 -22.19 -30.39 -18.85
C MET A 1 -20.94 -30.72 -18.05
N ALA A 2 -20.15 -29.70 -17.75
CA ALA A 2 -19.18 -29.64 -16.66
C ALA A 2 -18.79 -28.17 -16.59
N ASP A 3 -19.51 -27.43 -15.74
CA ASP A 3 -19.24 -26.06 -15.36
C ASP A 3 -17.95 -26.06 -14.53
N GLY A 4 -16.91 -25.43 -15.05
CA GLY A 4 -15.64 -25.24 -14.36
C GLY A 4 -15.50 -23.77 -13.98
N THR A 5 -16.34 -23.33 -13.06
CA THR A 5 -16.16 -22.01 -12.42
C THR A 5 -14.83 -22.02 -11.66
N LEU A 6 -13.92 -21.15 -12.09
CA LEU A 6 -12.65 -20.88 -11.40
C LEU A 6 -12.96 -20.07 -10.13
N PRO A 7 -12.58 -20.53 -8.92
CA PRO A 7 -12.89 -19.84 -7.65
C PRO A 7 -11.92 -18.67 -7.37
N GLY A 8 -11.65 -17.83 -8.37
CA GLY A 8 -10.72 -16.69 -8.24
C GLY A 8 -11.36 -15.32 -8.44
N ALA A 9 -12.44 -15.21 -9.22
CA ALA A 9 -12.97 -13.90 -9.66
C ALA A 9 -14.06 -13.32 -8.73
N GLU A 10 -14.67 -14.13 -7.86
CA GLU A 10 -15.85 -13.73 -7.07
C GLU A 10 -15.50 -12.73 -5.95
N GLY A 11 -14.29 -12.79 -5.39
CA GLY A 11 -13.83 -11.87 -4.35
C GLY A 11 -13.39 -10.49 -4.85
N GLN A 12 -12.87 -10.41 -6.08
CA GLN A 12 -12.39 -9.16 -6.68
C GLN A 12 -13.53 -8.25 -7.15
N GLY A 13 -14.67 -8.83 -7.56
CA GLY A 13 -15.86 -8.06 -7.92
C GLY A 13 -16.66 -7.59 -6.71
N ALA A 14 -16.76 -8.42 -5.66
CA ALA A 14 -17.65 -8.18 -4.52
C ALA A 14 -17.36 -6.87 -3.76
N TRP A 15 -16.08 -6.47 -3.64
CA TRP A 15 -15.74 -5.21 -2.99
C TRP A 15 -15.93 -4.00 -3.91
N ARG A 16 -15.66 -4.15 -5.20
CA ARG A 16 -15.89 -3.09 -6.19
C ARG A 16 -17.37 -2.72 -6.26
N ASP A 17 -18.24 -3.72 -6.21
CA ASP A 17 -19.69 -3.52 -6.21
C ASP A 17 -20.23 -2.91 -4.90
N SER A 18 -19.40 -2.82 -3.85
CA SER A 18 -19.79 -2.25 -2.55
C SER A 18 -19.60 -0.74 -2.44
N VAL A 19 -18.91 -0.11 -3.41
CA VAL A 19 -18.59 1.31 -3.43
C VAL A 19 -18.95 1.94 -4.78
N PRO A 20 -19.04 3.29 -4.89
CA PRO A 20 -19.22 3.94 -6.18
C PRO A 20 -18.08 3.65 -7.16
N ASP A 21 -18.37 3.61 -8.47
CA ASP A 21 -17.38 3.31 -9.52
C ASP A 21 -16.13 4.20 -9.45
N SER A 22 -16.29 5.49 -9.13
CA SER A 22 -15.17 6.42 -8.97
C SER A 22 -14.29 6.06 -7.78
N THR A 23 -14.90 5.64 -6.66
CA THR A 23 -14.18 5.21 -5.47
C THR A 23 -13.44 3.89 -5.77
N ALA A 24 -14.11 2.93 -6.40
CA ALA A 24 -13.48 1.67 -6.79
C ALA A 24 -12.26 1.90 -7.70
N THR A 25 -12.39 2.80 -8.67
CA THR A 25 -11.29 3.17 -9.59
C THR A 25 -10.11 3.79 -8.85
N ASP A 26 -10.38 4.73 -7.93
CA ASP A 26 -9.32 5.40 -7.16
C ASP A 26 -8.56 4.42 -6.27
N LEU A 27 -9.28 3.55 -5.57
CA LEU A 27 -8.71 2.54 -4.69
C LEU A 27 -7.91 1.49 -5.47
N GLU A 28 -8.41 1.00 -6.60
CA GLU A 28 -7.66 0.09 -7.47
C GLU A 28 -6.37 0.70 -7.99
N ASN A 29 -6.45 1.96 -8.44
CA ASN A 29 -5.28 2.67 -8.93
C ASN A 29 -4.22 2.79 -7.82
N LEU A 30 -4.63 3.13 -6.59
CA LEU A 30 -3.72 3.22 -5.44
C LEU A 30 -3.12 1.86 -5.07
N LEU A 31 -3.93 0.81 -4.94
CA LEU A 31 -3.48 -0.54 -4.59
C LEU A 31 -2.49 -1.07 -5.64
N GLY A 32 -2.86 -1.01 -6.91
CA GLY A 32 -2.01 -1.50 -8.01
C GLY A 32 -0.72 -0.68 -8.17
N THR A 33 -0.80 0.64 -8.05
CA THR A 33 0.40 1.50 -8.13
C THR A 33 1.31 1.30 -6.92
N GLY A 34 0.74 1.16 -5.72
CA GLY A 34 1.50 0.96 -4.49
C GLY A 34 2.29 -0.35 -4.51
N VAL A 35 1.63 -1.45 -4.87
CA VAL A 35 2.30 -2.76 -5.05
C VAL A 35 3.40 -2.66 -6.10
N SER A 36 3.10 -2.10 -7.28
CA SER A 36 4.08 -1.99 -8.38
C SER A 36 5.30 -1.16 -7.98
N ALA A 37 5.10 -0.02 -7.32
CA ALA A 37 6.17 0.86 -6.87
C ALA A 37 7.05 0.21 -5.80
N ALA A 38 6.46 -0.53 -4.84
CA ALA A 38 7.22 -1.27 -3.83
C ALA A 38 8.05 -2.41 -4.45
N GLN A 39 7.46 -3.18 -5.37
CA GLN A 39 8.18 -4.22 -6.11
C GLN A 39 9.38 -3.65 -6.87
N GLU A 40 9.21 -2.51 -7.54
CA GLU A 40 10.30 -1.83 -8.25
C GLU A 40 11.42 -1.39 -7.31
N GLN A 41 11.08 -0.86 -6.14
CA GLN A 41 12.08 -0.45 -5.14
C GLN A 41 12.83 -1.66 -4.58
N LEU A 42 12.14 -2.76 -4.26
CA LEU A 42 12.78 -4.02 -3.87
C LEU A 42 13.79 -4.50 -4.92
N GLN A 43 13.38 -4.53 -6.19
CA GLN A 43 14.24 -4.97 -7.28
C GLN A 43 15.47 -4.08 -7.50
N ARG A 44 15.32 -2.76 -7.28
CA ARG A 44 16.42 -1.80 -7.48
C ARG A 44 17.35 -1.68 -6.27
N ASN A 45 16.80 -1.68 -5.07
CA ASN A 45 17.49 -1.25 -3.85
C ASN A 45 17.64 -2.38 -2.82
N GLY A 46 16.94 -3.51 -3.01
CA GLY A 46 16.91 -4.59 -2.03
C GLY A 46 15.99 -4.34 -0.83
N GLY A 47 15.23 -3.24 -0.85
CA GLY A 47 14.34 -2.78 0.21
C GLY A 47 13.61 -1.51 -0.20
N PHE A 48 12.62 -1.10 0.58
CA PHE A 48 11.93 0.17 0.40
C PHE A 48 11.52 0.74 1.76
N LEU A 49 11.48 2.07 1.86
CA LEU A 49 10.96 2.76 3.05
C LEU A 49 9.47 3.04 2.86
N PRO A 50 8.70 3.23 3.95
CA PRO A 50 7.30 3.62 3.86
C PRO A 50 7.10 4.86 2.99
N PHE A 51 6.09 4.81 2.13
CA PHE A 51 5.69 5.95 1.28
C PHE A 51 4.18 6.01 1.15
N ALA A 52 3.66 7.16 0.72
CA ALA A 52 2.26 7.33 0.42
C ALA A 52 2.01 7.63 -1.06
N LEU A 53 0.81 7.27 -1.51
CA LEU A 53 0.24 7.65 -2.80
C LEU A 53 -1.05 8.40 -2.54
N THR A 54 -1.32 9.44 -3.31
CA THR A 54 -2.55 10.24 -3.18
C THR A 54 -3.24 10.37 -4.52
N VAL A 55 -4.55 10.16 -4.58
CA VAL A 55 -5.38 10.63 -5.69
C VAL A 55 -5.81 12.05 -5.38
N GLN A 56 -5.30 13.00 -6.15
CA GLN A 56 -5.63 14.41 -6.02
C GLN A 56 -7.07 14.69 -6.46
N ASN A 57 -7.62 15.85 -6.08
CA ASN A 57 -8.95 16.29 -6.53
C ASN A 57 -9.11 16.35 -8.07
N ASP A 58 -8.02 16.55 -8.81
CA ASP A 58 -7.98 16.49 -10.29
C ASP A 58 -7.93 15.06 -10.86
N GLY A 59 -7.76 14.05 -10.01
CA GLY A 59 -7.66 12.63 -10.37
C GLY A 59 -6.26 12.13 -10.65
N GLU A 60 -5.22 12.96 -10.54
CA GLU A 60 -3.84 12.50 -10.68
C GLU A 60 -3.37 11.72 -9.44
N VAL A 61 -2.64 10.63 -9.68
CA VAL A 61 -1.91 9.91 -8.62
C VAL A 61 -0.57 10.60 -8.40
N ARG A 62 -0.24 10.92 -7.15
CA ARG A 62 1.05 11.50 -6.76
C ARG A 62 1.69 10.71 -5.64
N LEU A 63 3.02 10.60 -5.68
CA LEU A 63 3.82 10.00 -4.62
C LEU A 63 4.16 11.07 -3.58
N VAL A 64 3.96 10.72 -2.32
CA VAL A 64 4.32 11.51 -1.15
C VAL A 64 5.28 10.67 -0.31
N ALA A 65 6.47 11.21 -0.05
CA ALA A 65 7.46 10.58 0.82
C ALA A 65 7.81 11.54 1.95
N VAL A 66 7.95 11.00 3.16
CA VAL A 66 8.54 11.72 4.28
C VAL A 66 10.04 11.42 4.28
N SER A 67 10.86 12.46 4.44
CA SER A 67 12.28 12.26 4.70
C SER A 67 12.44 11.97 6.19
N PRO A 68 13.24 10.97 6.58
CA PRO A 68 13.55 10.74 7.99
C PRO A 68 14.20 12.00 8.56
N ALA A 69 13.69 12.50 9.69
CA ALA A 69 14.16 13.75 10.29
C ALA A 69 15.67 13.71 10.62
N ASP A 70 16.20 12.52 10.94
CA ASP A 70 17.58 12.30 11.39
C ASP A 70 18.54 11.82 10.29
N ALA A 71 18.06 11.57 9.06
CA ALA A 71 18.90 11.10 7.95
C ALA A 71 19.98 12.12 7.52
N ALA A 72 19.86 13.38 7.98
CA ALA A 72 20.84 14.43 7.70
C ALA A 72 22.08 14.37 8.62
N ASP A 73 21.96 13.78 9.82
CA ASP A 73 23.00 13.82 10.85
C ASP A 73 23.71 12.47 11.06
N ASP A 74 23.08 11.34 10.68
CA ASP A 74 23.74 10.02 10.72
C ASP A 74 23.21 9.09 9.60
N PRO A 75 24.04 8.76 8.58
CA PRO A 75 23.64 7.83 7.51
C PRO A 75 23.55 6.36 7.98
N ASP A 76 24.04 6.05 9.19
CA ASP A 76 23.95 4.74 9.83
C ASP A 76 22.82 4.69 10.88
N ALA A 77 22.02 5.75 11.03
CA ALA A 77 20.84 5.73 11.90
C ALA A 77 19.81 4.73 11.36
N ASP A 78 19.34 3.83 12.24
CA ASP A 78 18.24 2.93 11.93
C ASP A 78 17.01 3.76 11.53
N PHE A 79 16.43 3.44 10.37
CA PHE A 79 15.21 4.08 9.91
C PHE A 79 14.04 3.58 10.76
N ASP A 80 13.48 4.46 11.57
CA ASP A 80 12.26 4.18 12.34
C ASP A 80 11.04 4.19 11.39
N ALA A 81 10.71 3.03 10.85
CA ALA A 81 9.59 2.86 9.93
C ALA A 81 8.25 3.25 10.58
N ASP A 82 8.08 2.99 11.88
CA ASP A 82 6.87 3.36 12.62
C ASP A 82 6.72 4.89 12.71
N ALA A 83 7.82 5.60 12.99
CA ALA A 83 7.84 7.06 12.96
C ALA A 83 7.53 7.60 11.56
N MET A 84 8.09 7.02 10.50
CA MET A 84 7.80 7.43 9.12
C MET A 84 6.32 7.22 8.75
N ILE A 85 5.72 6.09 9.14
CA ILE A 85 4.30 5.81 8.92
C ILE A 85 3.44 6.83 9.67
N SER A 86 3.78 7.14 10.93
CA SER A 86 3.11 8.16 11.73
C SER A 86 3.18 9.55 11.08
N ASP A 87 4.34 9.92 10.54
CA ASP A 87 4.54 11.19 9.83
C ASP A 87 3.72 11.24 8.53
N LEU A 88 3.67 10.13 7.78
CA LEU A 88 2.82 10.02 6.58
C LEU A 88 1.34 10.18 6.94
N HIS A 89 0.84 9.50 7.96
CA HIS A 89 -0.54 9.68 8.44
C HIS A 89 -0.82 11.14 8.83
N THR A 90 0.10 11.76 9.56
CA THR A 90 -0.02 13.15 9.98
C THR A 90 -0.09 14.10 8.78
N LEU A 91 0.82 13.93 7.81
CA LEU A 91 0.84 14.72 6.58
C LEU A 91 -0.45 14.54 5.77
N LEU A 92 -0.88 13.30 5.57
CA LEU A 92 -2.09 13.00 4.81
C LEU A 92 -3.32 13.59 5.48
N ARG A 93 -3.45 13.48 6.81
CA ARG A 93 -4.57 14.04 7.57
C ARG A 93 -4.61 15.57 7.50
N GLN A 94 -3.45 16.23 7.59
CA GLN A 94 -3.36 17.69 7.49
C GLN A 94 -3.78 18.23 6.12
N ASN A 95 -3.58 17.45 5.05
CA ASN A 95 -3.86 17.85 3.68
C ASN A 95 -5.06 17.08 3.08
N ARG A 96 -5.87 16.42 3.92
CA ARG A 96 -6.95 15.50 3.48
C ARG A 96 -8.01 16.14 2.59
N ASP A 97 -8.14 17.47 2.62
CA ASP A 97 -9.08 18.22 1.78
C ASP A 97 -8.60 18.33 0.31
N ASP A 98 -7.31 18.12 0.05
CA ASP A 98 -6.72 18.14 -1.29
C ASP A 98 -6.83 16.78 -2.01
N PHE A 99 -7.19 15.72 -1.28
CA PHE A 99 -7.18 14.34 -1.76
C PHE A 99 -8.61 13.78 -1.90
N ARG A 100 -8.81 12.94 -2.92
CA ARG A 100 -9.96 12.04 -2.99
C ARG A 100 -9.69 10.73 -2.27
N ALA A 101 -8.47 10.22 -2.39
CA ALA A 101 -8.03 9.00 -1.76
C ALA A 101 -6.53 9.05 -1.48
N ALA A 102 -6.09 8.24 -0.56
CA ALA A 102 -4.68 8.10 -0.23
C ALA A 102 -4.38 6.66 0.20
N ALA A 103 -3.16 6.21 -0.05
CA ALA A 103 -2.68 4.92 0.39
C ALA A 103 -1.30 5.07 1.03
N ILE A 104 -1.06 4.30 2.09
CA ILE A 104 0.26 4.11 2.67
C ILE A 104 0.75 2.73 2.28
N VAL A 105 1.99 2.68 1.84
CA VAL A 105 2.70 1.47 1.42
C VAL A 105 3.86 1.25 2.38
N CYS A 106 3.91 0.10 3.03
CA CYS A 106 4.97 -0.26 3.96
C CYS A 106 5.37 -1.73 3.80
N ASP A 107 6.57 -2.02 4.28
CA ASP A 107 7.05 -3.38 4.48
C ASP A 107 6.58 -3.87 5.86
N ILE A 108 5.99 -5.06 5.93
CA ILE A 108 5.51 -5.66 7.18
C ILE A 108 6.02 -7.09 7.31
N LEU A 109 6.15 -7.56 8.55
CA LEU A 109 6.43 -8.95 8.86
C LEU A 109 5.12 -9.71 9.09
N LEU A 110 4.87 -10.74 8.28
CA LEU A 110 3.80 -11.71 8.52
C LEU A 110 4.29 -12.73 9.54
N VAL A 111 3.86 -12.55 10.80
CA VAL A 111 4.39 -13.29 11.95
C VAL A 111 4.08 -14.79 11.88
N GLU A 112 2.93 -15.18 11.32
CA GLU A 112 2.53 -16.59 11.22
C GLU A 112 3.35 -17.33 10.15
N GLU A 113 3.69 -16.63 9.06
CA GLU A 113 4.44 -17.15 7.92
C GLU A 113 5.97 -16.96 8.04
N ASP A 114 6.44 -16.15 8.99
CA ASP A 114 7.84 -15.72 9.13
C ASP A 114 8.39 -15.15 7.81
N SER A 115 7.60 -14.28 7.17
CA SER A 115 7.90 -13.73 5.85
C SER A 115 7.55 -12.25 5.74
N ASP A 116 8.35 -11.50 4.99
CA ASP A 116 8.06 -10.10 4.68
C ASP A 116 6.94 -9.96 3.65
N ALA A 117 6.20 -8.86 3.71
CA ALA A 117 5.14 -8.55 2.78
C ALA A 117 5.03 -7.05 2.50
N ILE A 118 4.68 -6.73 1.25
CA ILE A 118 4.23 -5.38 0.89
C ILE A 118 2.81 -5.23 1.37
N HIS A 119 2.55 -4.27 2.25
CA HIS A 119 1.22 -3.88 2.66
C HIS A 119 0.85 -2.54 2.04
N VAL A 120 -0.33 -2.46 1.42
CA VAL A 120 -0.89 -1.22 0.88
C VAL A 120 -2.25 -0.99 1.52
N ALA A 121 -2.34 0.01 2.39
CA ALA A 121 -3.58 0.43 3.01
C ALA A 121 -4.12 1.68 2.33
N ALA A 122 -5.24 1.58 1.63
CA ALA A 122 -5.90 2.65 0.90
C ALA A 122 -7.19 3.10 1.60
N GLU A 123 -7.38 4.41 1.70
CA GLU A 123 -8.57 5.05 2.23
C GLU A 123 -9.07 6.08 1.21
N HIS A 124 -10.39 6.13 1.00
CA HIS A 124 -11.05 7.12 0.18
C HIS A 124 -11.90 8.04 1.06
N ARG A 125 -12.04 9.31 0.67
CA ARG A 125 -12.74 10.35 1.46
C ARG A 125 -14.21 10.10 1.73
N ASP A 126 -14.81 9.10 1.07
CA ASP A 126 -16.18 8.66 1.34
C ASP A 126 -16.27 7.66 2.51
N GLY A 127 -15.14 7.34 3.14
CA GLY A 127 -15.02 6.43 4.27
C GLY A 127 -14.67 4.99 3.88
N SER A 128 -14.47 4.70 2.60
CA SER A 128 -14.08 3.37 2.13
C SER A 128 -12.62 3.07 2.50
N VAL A 129 -12.36 1.90 3.07
CA VAL A 129 -11.01 1.44 3.45
C VAL A 129 -10.78 0.05 2.86
N PHE A 130 -9.66 -0.13 2.18
CA PHE A 130 -9.23 -1.41 1.64
C PHE A 130 -7.73 -1.56 1.80
N ALA A 131 -7.28 -2.76 2.12
CA ALA A 131 -5.87 -3.09 2.14
C ALA A 131 -5.58 -4.32 1.28
N ALA A 132 -4.34 -4.37 0.79
CA ALA A 132 -3.80 -5.54 0.14
C ALA A 132 -2.44 -5.88 0.74
N VAL A 133 -2.17 -7.18 0.80
CA VAL A 133 -0.92 -7.74 1.29
C VAL A 133 -0.32 -8.63 0.22
N LEU A 134 0.97 -8.45 -0.07
CA LEU A 134 1.71 -9.27 -1.03
C LEU A 134 2.98 -9.80 -0.36
N PRO A 135 2.99 -11.07 0.06
CA PRO A 135 4.19 -11.72 0.58
C PRO A 135 5.31 -11.72 -0.44
N TYR A 136 6.54 -11.57 0.01
CA TYR A 136 7.72 -11.68 -0.84
C TYR A 136 8.91 -12.32 -0.10
N ALA A 137 9.85 -12.87 -0.87
CA ALA A 137 11.06 -13.46 -0.33
C ALA A 137 12.25 -13.28 -1.27
N ALA A 138 13.45 -13.16 -0.69
CA ALA A 138 14.68 -13.14 -1.46
C ALA A 138 15.00 -14.54 -1.99
N ASN A 139 15.10 -14.70 -3.31
CA ASN A 139 15.66 -15.90 -3.91
C ASN A 139 17.19 -15.77 -4.00
N THR A 140 17.89 -16.42 -3.08
CA THR A 140 19.36 -16.36 -2.99
C THR A 140 20.07 -17.02 -4.17
N ALA A 141 19.41 -17.96 -4.87
CA ALA A 141 19.99 -18.66 -6.00
C ALA A 141 20.01 -17.78 -7.27
N THR A 142 18.92 -17.04 -7.50
CA THR A 142 18.78 -16.16 -8.67
C THR A 142 19.17 -14.70 -8.39
N ARG A 143 19.33 -14.33 -7.11
CA ARG A 143 19.50 -12.93 -6.67
C ARG A 143 18.36 -12.04 -7.14
N THR A 144 17.15 -12.56 -7.06
CA THR A 144 15.90 -11.85 -7.41
C THR A 144 14.92 -11.95 -6.25
N TRP A 145 13.80 -11.23 -6.36
CA TRP A 145 12.66 -11.34 -5.45
C TRP A 145 11.60 -12.27 -6.02
N GLU A 146 11.03 -13.10 -5.16
CA GLU A 146 9.85 -13.90 -5.44
C GLU A 146 8.65 -13.28 -4.75
N PHE A 147 7.55 -13.15 -5.47
CA PHE A 147 6.29 -12.58 -4.97
C PHE A 147 5.24 -13.68 -4.87
N GLY A 148 4.52 -13.70 -3.75
CA GLY A 148 3.43 -14.63 -3.48
C GLY A 148 2.12 -14.25 -4.18
N GLU A 149 1.01 -14.70 -3.61
CA GLU A 149 -0.33 -14.33 -4.05
C GLU A 149 -0.77 -13.02 -3.39
N LEU A 150 -1.38 -12.11 -4.16
CA LEU A 150 -1.94 -10.88 -3.63
C LEU A 150 -3.21 -11.20 -2.84
N GLY A 151 -3.17 -10.95 -1.53
CA GLY A 151 -4.29 -11.12 -0.62
C GLY A 151 -4.99 -9.79 -0.32
N ALA A 152 -6.29 -9.86 -0.04
CA ALA A 152 -7.00 -8.76 0.61
C ALA A 152 -6.68 -8.76 2.10
N ASP A 153 -6.54 -7.57 2.68
CA ASP A 153 -6.32 -7.37 4.11
C ASP A 153 -7.29 -6.31 4.67
N THR A 154 -7.35 -6.21 5.99
CA THR A 154 -8.14 -5.20 6.71
C THR A 154 -7.26 -4.09 7.23
N ASN A 155 -7.76 -2.86 7.23
CA ASN A 155 -7.09 -1.73 7.87
C ASN A 155 -8.10 -0.81 8.55
N GLU A 156 -7.64 -0.07 9.57
CA GLU A 156 -8.47 0.93 10.24
C GLU A 156 -8.40 2.29 9.51
N PRO A 157 -9.50 3.04 9.41
CA PRO A 157 -9.49 4.37 8.82
C PRO A 157 -8.65 5.32 9.69
N ALA A 158 -7.81 6.14 9.06
CA ALA A 158 -6.83 6.98 9.75
C ALA A 158 -6.75 8.42 9.18
N ILE A 159 -7.13 8.64 7.93
CA ILE A 159 -6.90 9.92 7.23
C ILE A 159 -8.13 10.84 7.35
N TRP A 160 -9.33 10.30 7.14
CA TRP A 160 -10.59 11.08 7.19
C TRP A 160 -11.38 10.91 8.50
N VAL A 161 -10.82 10.24 9.50
CA VAL A 161 -11.41 10.22 10.85
C VAL A 161 -11.22 11.57 11.56
N ASP A 162 -12.11 11.91 12.49
CA ASP A 162 -12.03 13.13 13.32
C ASP A 162 -11.08 12.96 14.50
#